data_AF-A0A426VQ15-F1
#
_entry.id   AF-A0A426VQ15-F1
#
_cell.length_a   1.000
_cell.length_b   1.000
_cell.length_c   1.000
_cell.angle_alpha   90.00
_cell.angle_beta   90.00
_cell.angle_gamma   90.00
#
_symmetry.space_group_name_H-M   'P 1'
#
loop_
_entity.id
_entity.type
_entity.pdbx_description
1 polymer ?
#
loop_
_entity_poly.entity_id
_entity_poly.type
_entity_poly.pdbx_seq_one_letter_code
_entity_poly.pdbx_strand_id
1 'polypeptide(L)'
;MTTNPSLKSSQRHEHDFPVVDDENAIAHFHHLRAQFIAYLKKSLAKCNSANQKYIEFDLPTLMILENRFSTHNDFCSVRLKGYSSLTEREQIHVAINCANALAVHSHELKDLNSLNSTIKILDWLEPKITTSPSTMLDKEQTKILLNTLELEHKLLLEYGFAI
;
A
#
# COMPACT_ATOMS: atom_id res chain seq x y z
N MET A 1 -1.55 -45.51 48.75
CA MET A 1 -2.11 -44.16 48.96
C MET A 1 -1.15 -43.15 48.37
N THR A 2 -1.68 -42.26 47.54
CA THR A 2 -1.02 -41.26 46.70
C THR A 2 -0.82 -39.95 47.45
N THR A 3 0.36 -39.33 47.31
CA THR A 3 0.56 -37.89 47.63
C THR A 3 1.44 -37.25 46.58
N ASN A 4 0.87 -36.22 45.93
CA ASN A 4 1.41 -35.40 44.85
C ASN A 4 2.75 -34.73 45.19
N PRO A 5 3.72 -34.68 44.25
CA PRO A 5 4.74 -33.64 44.27
C PRO A 5 4.13 -32.31 43.81
N SER A 6 4.13 -31.34 44.72
CA SER A 6 3.74 -29.96 44.47
C SER A 6 4.70 -29.26 43.49
N LEU A 7 4.12 -28.76 42.40
CA LEU A 7 4.42 -27.47 41.77
C LEU A 7 5.90 -27.13 41.57
N LYS A 8 6.48 -27.65 40.48
CA LYS A 8 7.46 -26.85 39.72
C LYS A 8 6.71 -25.61 39.25
N SER A 9 7.14 -24.43 39.70
CA SER A 9 6.72 -23.15 39.14
C SER A 9 6.94 -23.20 37.63
N SER A 10 5.86 -23.30 36.86
CA SER A 10 5.89 -22.99 35.44
C SER A 10 6.36 -21.54 35.32
N GLN A 11 7.64 -21.36 34.97
CA GLN A 11 8.09 -20.15 34.30
C GLN A 11 7.20 -20.02 33.06
N ARG A 12 6.14 -19.22 33.18
CA ARG A 12 5.55 -18.62 32.00
C ARG A 12 6.66 -17.73 31.47
N HIS A 13 7.31 -18.16 30.40
CA HIS A 13 7.99 -17.23 29.53
C HIS A 13 6.91 -16.23 29.11
N GLU A 14 6.85 -15.09 29.80
CA GLU A 14 6.32 -13.89 29.21
C GLU A 14 7.09 -13.77 27.90
N HIS A 15 6.40 -14.05 26.80
CA HIS A 15 6.91 -13.70 25.49
C HIS A 15 6.97 -12.18 25.52
N ASP A 16 8.12 -11.63 25.90
CA ASP A 16 8.45 -10.24 25.60
C ASP A 16 8.22 -10.10 24.11
N PHE A 17 7.09 -9.48 23.75
CA PHE A 17 6.89 -9.02 22.40
C PHE A 17 8.09 -8.15 22.09
N PRO A 18 8.82 -8.39 20.99
CA PRO A 18 9.93 -7.51 20.64
C PRO A 18 9.37 -6.09 20.63
N VAL A 19 9.88 -5.26 21.53
CA VAL A 19 9.58 -3.83 21.53
C VAL A 19 10.20 -3.34 20.22
N VAL A 20 9.35 -3.22 19.20
CA VAL A 20 9.77 -2.63 17.94
C VAL A 20 9.97 -1.16 18.24
N ASP A 21 11.23 -0.77 18.31
CA ASP A 21 11.65 0.61 18.42
C ASP A 21 11.09 1.40 17.23
N ASP A 22 10.33 2.46 17.51
CA ASP A 22 9.60 3.25 16.51
C ASP A 22 10.56 3.81 15.44
N GLU A 23 11.80 4.15 15.81
CA GLU A 23 12.84 4.59 14.87
C GLU A 23 13.23 3.48 13.88
N ASN A 24 13.36 2.24 14.36
CA ASN A 24 13.69 1.08 13.52
C ASN A 24 12.51 0.68 12.61
N ALA A 25 11.27 0.84 13.07
CA ALA A 25 10.08 0.61 12.26
C ALA A 25 9.97 1.63 11.11
N ILE A 26 10.20 2.92 11.40
CA ILE A 26 10.18 4.00 10.41
C ILE A 26 11.30 3.81 9.38
N ALA A 27 12.53 3.53 9.83
CA ALA A 27 13.63 3.26 8.92
C ALA A 27 13.37 2.03 8.02
N HIS A 28 12.77 0.97 8.57
CA HIS A 28 12.39 -0.22 7.81
C HIS A 28 11.32 0.10 6.74
N PHE A 29 10.29 0.87 7.11
CA PHE A 29 9.26 1.32 6.17
C PHE A 29 9.86 2.10 4.99
N HIS A 30 10.70 3.10 5.28
CA HIS A 30 11.37 3.90 4.25
C HIS A 30 12.27 3.04 3.35
N HIS A 31 12.95 2.05 3.93
CA HIS A 31 13.77 1.12 3.17
C HIS A 31 12.97 0.28 2.17
N LEU A 32 11.85 -0.32 2.61
CA LEU A 32 10.95 -1.08 1.73
C LEU A 32 10.43 -0.19 0.58
N ARG A 33 10.01 1.03 0.91
CA ARG A 33 9.51 1.98 -0.09
C ARG A 33 10.57 2.36 -1.13
N ALA A 34 11.81 2.58 -0.69
CA ALA A 34 12.93 2.85 -1.59
C ALA A 34 13.25 1.67 -2.53
N GLN A 35 13.17 0.44 -2.02
CA GLN A 35 13.32 -0.77 -2.85
C GLN A 35 12.24 -0.85 -3.93
N PHE A 36 10.98 -0.56 -3.57
CA PHE A 36 9.87 -0.60 -4.51
C PHE A 36 10.00 0.48 -5.61
N ILE A 37 10.40 1.71 -5.24
CA ILE A 37 10.70 2.78 -6.21
C ILE A 37 11.81 2.35 -7.17
N ALA A 38 12.90 1.76 -6.65
CA ALA A 38 14.00 1.28 -7.47
C ALA A 38 13.55 0.18 -8.45
N TYR A 39 12.70 -0.75 -8.00
CA TYR A 39 12.09 -1.76 -8.85
C TYR A 39 11.28 -1.14 -9.99
N LEU A 40 10.41 -0.18 -9.69
CA LEU A 40 9.57 0.47 -10.70
C LEU A 40 10.38 1.30 -11.70
N LYS A 41 11.43 2.00 -11.26
CA LYS A 41 12.38 2.70 -12.17
C LYS A 41 13.05 1.73 -13.15
N LYS A 42 13.47 0.56 -12.65
CA LYS A 42 14.05 -0.52 -13.49
C LYS A 42 13.03 -1.11 -14.46
N SER A 43 11.78 -1.28 -14.04
CA SER A 43 10.68 -1.78 -14.88
C SER A 43 10.27 -0.77 -15.97
N LEU A 44 10.24 0.53 -15.64
CA LEU A 44 9.93 1.60 -16.59
C LEU A 44 10.95 1.64 -17.74
N ALA A 45 12.23 1.44 -17.45
CA ALA A 45 13.29 1.37 -18.45
C ALA A 45 13.12 0.20 -19.44
N LYS A 46 12.28 -0.80 -19.10
CA LYS A 46 11.98 -1.98 -19.91
C LYS A 46 10.62 -1.93 -20.61
N CYS A 47 9.78 -0.93 -20.34
CA CYS A 47 8.44 -0.83 -20.91
C CYS A 47 8.47 -0.24 -22.32
N ASN A 48 8.02 -1.01 -23.32
CA ASN A 48 7.72 -0.48 -24.65
C ASN A 48 6.44 0.37 -24.61
N SER A 49 6.37 1.39 -25.48
CA SER A 49 5.24 2.34 -25.56
C SER A 49 3.97 1.66 -26.08
N ALA A 50 3.19 1.05 -25.20
CA ALA A 50 1.83 0.63 -25.50
C ALA A 50 0.85 1.64 -24.87
N ASN A 51 0.24 2.48 -25.71
CA ASN A 51 -0.90 3.32 -25.33
C ASN A 51 -2.15 2.43 -25.24
N GLN A 52 -2.49 1.95 -24.05
CA GLN A 52 -3.82 1.38 -23.81
C GLN A 52 -4.77 2.48 -23.36
N LYS A 53 -6.02 2.44 -23.84
CA LYS A 53 -7.09 3.30 -23.33
C LYS A 53 -7.45 2.82 -21.92
N TYR A 54 -7.42 3.73 -20.96
CA TYR A 54 -7.67 3.45 -19.55
C TYR A 54 -9.14 3.67 -19.21
N ILE A 55 -9.62 2.94 -18.20
CA ILE A 55 -10.90 3.20 -17.55
C ILE A 55 -10.68 4.39 -16.61
N GLU A 56 -11.16 5.56 -16.99
CA GLU A 56 -11.23 6.72 -16.09
C GLU A 56 -12.40 6.53 -15.12
N PHE A 57 -12.10 6.63 -13.83
CA PHE A 57 -13.10 6.78 -12.79
C PHE A 57 -13.14 8.25 -12.38
N ASP A 58 -14.33 8.80 -12.15
CA ASP A 58 -14.45 10.15 -11.62
C ASP A 58 -13.93 10.20 -10.17
N LEU A 59 -13.42 11.36 -9.77
CA LEU A 59 -12.86 11.59 -8.44
C LEU A 59 -13.83 11.19 -7.30
N PRO A 60 -15.16 11.44 -7.39
CA PRO A 60 -16.11 10.96 -6.39
C PRO A 60 -16.14 9.44 -6.25
N THR A 61 -16.02 8.67 -7.34
CA THR A 61 -15.96 7.20 -7.29
C THR A 61 -14.64 6.73 -6.66
N LEU A 62 -13.53 7.43 -6.92
CA LEU A 62 -12.24 7.18 -6.27
C LEU A 62 -12.25 7.51 -4.76
N MET A 63 -12.96 8.55 -4.33
CA MET A 63 -13.12 8.87 -2.90
C MET A 63 -14.06 7.89 -2.18
N ILE A 64 -15.06 7.32 -2.86
CA ILE A 64 -15.90 6.24 -2.31
C ILE A 64 -15.08 4.96 -2.12
N LEU A 65 -14.13 4.69 -3.02
CA LEU A 65 -13.17 3.59 -2.93
C LEU A 65 -12.28 3.73 -1.70
N GLU A 66 -11.75 4.92 -1.46
CA GLU A 66 -10.95 5.28 -0.27
C GLU A 66 -11.72 5.03 1.04
N ASN A 67 -12.91 5.61 1.16
CA ASN A 67 -13.68 5.62 2.41
C ASN A 67 -14.03 4.22 2.91
N ARG A 68 -14.03 3.22 2.02
CA ARG A 68 -14.29 1.82 2.36
C ARG A 68 -13.02 0.99 2.51
N PHE A 69 -11.96 1.30 1.76
CA PHE A 69 -10.67 0.62 1.92
C PHE A 69 -10.04 0.88 3.29
N SER A 70 -10.19 2.11 3.81
CA SER A 70 -9.73 2.50 5.15
C SER A 70 -10.28 1.59 6.27
N THR A 71 -11.46 1.01 6.07
CA THR A 71 -12.22 0.23 7.07
C THR A 71 -11.96 -1.27 6.99
N HIS A 72 -11.60 -1.80 5.82
CA HIS A 72 -11.54 -3.25 5.59
C HIS A 72 -10.20 -3.77 5.05
N ASN A 73 -9.23 -2.87 4.75
CA ASN A 73 -7.94 -3.25 4.16
C ASN A 73 -8.07 -4.13 2.89
N ASP A 74 -9.22 -4.05 2.22
CA ASP A 74 -9.54 -4.94 1.12
C ASP A 74 -10.37 -4.21 0.06
N PHE A 75 -9.81 -4.11 -1.14
CA PHE A 75 -10.52 -3.65 -2.34
C PHE A 75 -11.58 -4.65 -2.81
N CYS A 76 -11.43 -5.95 -2.52
CA CYS A 76 -12.38 -7.00 -2.91
C CYS A 76 -13.68 -6.94 -2.09
N SER A 77 -13.64 -6.39 -0.88
CA SER A 77 -14.82 -6.15 -0.05
C SER A 77 -15.73 -5.04 -0.58
N VAL A 78 -15.23 -4.26 -1.55
CA VAL A 78 -16.00 -3.18 -2.16
C VAL A 78 -17.07 -3.82 -3.05
N ARG A 79 -18.33 -3.76 -2.61
CA ARG A 79 -19.51 -3.99 -3.44
C ARG A 79 -19.66 -2.91 -4.53
N LEU A 80 -18.56 -2.52 -5.19
CA LEU A 80 -18.60 -1.81 -6.45
C LEU A 80 -19.10 -2.80 -7.48
N LYS A 81 -20.32 -2.56 -7.96
CA LYS A 81 -20.93 -3.34 -9.01
C LYS A 81 -20.00 -3.33 -10.22
N GLY A 82 -19.32 -4.46 -10.47
CA GLY A 82 -18.37 -4.60 -11.58
C GLY A 82 -16.89 -4.70 -11.19
N TYR A 83 -16.46 -4.34 -9.96
CA TYR A 83 -15.05 -4.44 -9.57
C TYR A 83 -14.57 -5.88 -9.47
N SER A 84 -15.39 -6.77 -8.90
CA SER A 84 -15.11 -8.20 -8.82
C SER A 84 -15.12 -8.90 -10.19
N SER A 85 -15.66 -8.26 -11.23
CA SER A 85 -15.60 -8.75 -12.61
C SER A 85 -14.44 -8.19 -13.41
N LEU A 86 -13.68 -7.23 -12.86
CA LEU A 86 -12.44 -6.76 -13.48
C LEU A 86 -11.36 -7.84 -13.36
N THR A 87 -10.49 -7.91 -14.35
CA THR A 87 -9.27 -8.69 -14.28
C THR A 87 -8.35 -8.13 -13.19
N GLU A 88 -7.45 -8.96 -12.66
CA GLU A 88 -6.49 -8.51 -11.62
C GLU A 88 -5.68 -7.29 -12.08
N ARG A 89 -5.31 -7.24 -13.37
CA ARG A 89 -4.60 -6.09 -13.94
C ARG A 89 -5.43 -4.82 -13.91
N GLU A 90 -6.71 -4.89 -14.28
CA GLU A 90 -7.62 -3.74 -14.21
C GLU A 90 -7.83 -3.29 -12.77
N GLN A 91 -7.97 -4.22 -11.82
CA GLN A 91 -8.07 -3.92 -10.39
C GLN A 91 -6.84 -3.16 -9.88
N ILE A 92 -5.65 -3.54 -10.33
CA ILE A 92 -4.39 -2.86 -10.01
C ILE A 92 -4.36 -1.44 -10.59
N HIS A 93 -4.80 -1.25 -11.84
CA HIS A 93 -4.87 0.09 -12.44
C HIS A 93 -5.83 1.00 -11.67
N VAL A 94 -6.97 0.48 -11.21
CA VAL A 94 -7.91 1.23 -10.36
C VAL A 94 -7.25 1.62 -9.04
N ALA A 95 -6.54 0.69 -8.39
CA ALA A 95 -5.85 0.96 -7.14
C ALA A 95 -4.73 2.01 -7.31
N ILE A 96 -3.96 1.98 -8.40
CA ILE A 96 -2.94 3.00 -8.73
C ILE A 96 -3.58 4.39 -8.88
N ASN A 97 -4.65 4.49 -9.65
CA ASN A 97 -5.35 5.77 -9.85
C ASN A 97 -5.98 6.29 -8.55
N CYS A 98 -6.50 5.39 -7.71
CA CYS A 98 -7.03 5.72 -6.39
C CYS A 98 -5.92 6.28 -5.49
N ALA A 99 -4.81 5.57 -5.34
CA ALA A 99 -3.67 6.04 -4.54
C ALA A 99 -3.16 7.41 -5.02
N ASN A 100 -3.07 7.63 -6.33
CA ASN A 100 -2.65 8.91 -6.88
C ASN A 100 -3.62 10.05 -6.51
N ALA A 101 -4.92 9.83 -6.67
CA ALA A 101 -5.94 10.84 -6.33
C ALA A 101 -5.90 11.22 -4.84
N LEU A 102 -5.68 10.23 -3.97
CA LEU A 102 -5.59 10.44 -2.52
C LEU A 102 -4.31 11.12 -2.08
N ALA A 103 -3.18 10.78 -2.70
CA ALA A 103 -1.91 11.47 -2.45
C ALA A 103 -2.03 12.96 -2.83
N VAL A 104 -2.65 13.26 -3.97
CA VAL A 104 -2.91 14.64 -4.40
C VAL A 104 -3.86 15.36 -3.43
N HIS A 105 -4.97 14.73 -3.04
CA HIS A 105 -5.93 15.31 -2.10
C HIS A 105 -5.30 15.59 -0.73
N SER A 106 -4.48 14.66 -0.22
CA SER A 106 -3.71 14.84 1.01
C SER A 106 -2.75 16.02 0.89
N HIS A 107 -2.04 16.15 -0.22
CA HIS A 107 -1.14 17.28 -0.45
C HIS A 107 -1.88 18.62 -0.49
N GLU A 108 -3.02 18.69 -1.18
CA GLU A 108 -3.79 19.93 -1.35
C GLU A 108 -4.50 20.37 -0.05
N LEU A 109 -5.09 19.43 0.69
CA LEU A 109 -5.92 19.73 1.86
C LEU A 109 -5.23 19.44 3.20
N LYS A 110 -4.01 18.91 3.19
CA LYS A 110 -3.30 18.43 4.38
C LYS A 110 -4.08 17.36 5.15
N ASP A 111 -4.82 16.52 4.44
CA ASP A 111 -5.60 15.44 5.06
C ASP A 111 -4.72 14.21 5.33
N LEU A 112 -4.57 13.87 6.61
CA LEU A 112 -3.81 12.71 7.07
C LEU A 112 -4.55 11.39 6.81
N ASN A 113 -5.88 11.42 6.70
CA ASN A 113 -6.65 10.21 6.40
C ASN A 113 -6.37 9.76 4.96
N SER A 114 -6.38 10.69 4.01
CA SER A 114 -5.98 10.46 2.62
C SER A 114 -4.56 9.92 2.50
N LEU A 115 -3.61 10.43 3.29
CA LEU A 115 -2.25 9.88 3.32
C LEU A 115 -2.22 8.44 3.83
N ASN A 116 -2.90 8.17 4.95
CA ASN A 116 -2.96 6.81 5.51
C ASN A 116 -3.62 5.81 4.54
N SER A 117 -4.70 6.22 3.87
CA SER A 117 -5.35 5.43 2.82
C SER A 117 -4.38 5.18 1.65
N THR A 118 -3.64 6.20 1.22
CA THR A 118 -2.62 6.08 0.17
C THR A 118 -1.58 5.03 0.55
N ILE A 119 -1.00 5.09 1.75
CA ILE A 119 0.01 4.14 2.24
C ILE A 119 -0.52 2.70 2.19
N LYS A 120 -1.72 2.47 2.73
CA LYS A 120 -2.33 1.13 2.74
C LYS A 120 -2.56 0.58 1.33
N ILE A 121 -2.94 1.42 0.37
CA ILE A 121 -3.14 0.99 -1.02
C ILE A 121 -1.80 0.63 -1.66
N LEU A 122 -0.76 1.42 -1.42
CA LEU A 122 0.59 1.16 -1.93
C LEU A 122 1.17 -0.14 -1.34
N ASP A 123 0.96 -0.41 -0.06
CA ASP A 123 1.38 -1.66 0.61
C ASP A 123 0.67 -2.89 0.03
N TRP A 124 -0.59 -2.74 -0.40
CA TRP A 124 -1.31 -3.81 -1.08
C TRP A 124 -0.82 -4.01 -2.53
N LEU A 125 -0.48 -2.92 -3.22
CA LEU A 125 0.01 -2.94 -4.60
C LEU A 125 1.39 -3.57 -4.73
N GLU A 126 2.29 -3.29 -3.79
CA GLU A 126 3.69 -3.73 -3.83
C GLU A 126 3.86 -5.25 -4.05
N PRO A 127 3.30 -6.15 -3.22
CA PRO A 127 3.45 -7.58 -3.44
C PRO A 127 2.78 -8.04 -4.72
N LYS A 128 1.64 -7.44 -5.12
CA LYS A 128 0.94 -7.80 -6.35
C LYS A 128 1.78 -7.50 -7.59
N ILE A 129 2.43 -6.35 -7.65
CA ILE A 129 3.23 -5.92 -8.81
C ILE A 129 4.60 -6.61 -8.85
N THR A 130 5.20 -6.90 -7.69
CA THR A 130 6.56 -7.46 -7.62
C THR A 130 6.60 -8.98 -7.77
N THR A 131 5.53 -9.68 -7.41
CA THR A 131 5.51 -11.16 -7.41
C THR A 131 4.83 -11.78 -8.63
N SER A 132 3.95 -11.04 -9.32
CA SER A 132 3.15 -11.60 -10.41
C SER A 132 3.55 -11.05 -11.79
N PRO A 133 3.91 -11.90 -12.77
CA PRO A 133 4.17 -11.46 -14.15
C PRO A 133 2.93 -10.94 -14.88
N SER A 134 1.73 -11.42 -14.53
CA SER A 134 0.47 -11.02 -15.18
C SER A 134 0.02 -9.60 -14.85
N THR A 135 0.62 -9.02 -13.81
CA THR A 135 0.33 -7.67 -13.30
C THR A 135 1.40 -6.67 -13.71
N MET A 136 2.29 -7.03 -14.65
CA MET A 136 3.25 -6.08 -15.21
C MET A 136 2.51 -4.83 -15.71
N LEU A 137 2.90 -3.69 -15.14
CA LEU A 137 2.34 -2.40 -15.48
C LEU A 137 2.84 -1.95 -16.85
N ASP A 138 1.97 -1.25 -17.57
CA ASP A 138 2.42 -0.48 -18.73
C ASP A 138 3.20 0.77 -18.29
N LYS A 139 3.79 1.45 -19.28
CA LYS A 139 4.66 2.59 -19.05
C LYS A 139 3.96 3.72 -18.30
N GLU A 140 2.68 3.97 -18.61
CA GLU A 140 1.96 5.09 -18.01
C GLU A 140 1.54 4.79 -16.57
N GLN A 141 1.00 3.59 -16.31
CA GLN A 141 0.68 3.15 -14.95
C GLN A 141 1.94 3.08 -14.07
N THR A 142 3.08 2.67 -14.63
CA THR A 142 4.36 2.70 -13.92
C THR A 142 4.77 4.13 -13.54
N LYS A 143 4.58 5.12 -14.42
CA LYS A 143 4.87 6.54 -14.10
C LYS A 143 3.92 7.09 -13.03
N ILE A 144 2.62 6.82 -13.15
CA ILE A 144 1.62 7.29 -12.18
C ILE A 144 1.96 6.75 -10.80
N LEU A 145 2.23 5.43 -10.71
CA LEU A 145 2.61 4.81 -9.45
C LEU A 145 3.93 5.37 -8.89
N LEU A 146 4.94 5.58 -9.74
CA LEU A 146 6.20 6.22 -9.32
C LEU A 146 5.97 7.63 -8.76
N ASN A 147 5.21 8.46 -9.47
CA ASN A 147 4.88 9.81 -9.00
C ASN A 147 4.09 9.78 -7.68
N THR A 148 3.20 8.80 -7.53
CA THR A 148 2.41 8.61 -6.30
C THR A 148 3.31 8.26 -5.12
N LEU A 149 4.25 7.32 -5.30
CA LEU A 149 5.23 6.92 -4.28
C LEU A 149 6.16 8.09 -3.91
N GLU A 150 6.63 8.85 -4.90
CA GLU A 150 7.49 10.02 -4.66
C GLU A 150 6.72 11.13 -3.92
N LEU A 151 5.44 11.33 -4.21
CA LEU A 151 4.58 12.27 -3.49
C LEU A 151 4.28 11.81 -2.07
N GLU A 152 3.92 10.54 -1.87
CA GLU A 152 3.68 9.94 -0.55
C GLU A 152 4.91 10.05 0.35
N HIS A 153 6.09 9.68 -0.16
CA HIS A 153 7.34 9.80 0.57
C HIS A 153 7.66 11.25 0.95
N LYS A 154 7.41 12.21 0.04
CA LYS A 154 7.56 13.64 0.34
C LYS A 154 6.61 14.09 1.45
N LEU A 155 5.34 13.69 1.41
CA LEU A 155 4.33 14.05 2.42
C LEU A 155 4.68 13.50 3.80
N LEU A 156 5.21 12.28 3.88
CA LEU A 156 5.70 11.70 5.13
C LEU A 156 6.82 12.52 5.76
N LEU A 157 7.79 12.97 4.95
CA LEU A 157 8.85 13.87 5.43
C LEU A 157 8.30 15.21 5.89
N GLU A 158 7.34 15.80 5.17
CA GLU A 158 6.71 17.07 5.52
C GLU A 158 5.90 17.00 6.83
N TYR A 159 5.28 15.86 7.12
CA TYR A 159 4.50 15.66 8.35
C TYR A 159 5.31 15.16 9.55
N GLY A 160 6.64 15.11 9.42
CA GLY A 160 7.53 14.78 10.53
C GLY A 160 7.76 13.28 10.76
N PHE A 161 7.43 12.42 9.78
CA PHE A 161 7.89 11.03 9.74
C PHE A 161 9.29 10.92 9.12
N ALA A 162 10.18 11.85 9.49
CA ALA A 162 11.56 11.89 9.06
C ALA A 162 12.38 10.81 9.79
N ILE A 163 13.33 10.22 9.07
CA ILE A 163 14.33 9.26 9.58
C ILE A 163 15.25 9.96 10.56
#